data_AF-A0A2C9W2A5-F1
#
_entry.id   AF-A0A2C9W2A5-F1
#
_cell.length_a   1.000
_cell.length_b   1.000
_cell.length_c   1.000
_cell.angle_alpha   90.00
_cell.angle_beta   90.00
_cell.angle_gamma   90.00
#
_symmetry.space_group_name_H-M   'P 1'
#
loop_
_entity.id
_entity.type
_entity.pdbx_description
1 polymer ?
#
loop_
_entity_poly.entity_id
_entity_poly.type
_entity_poly.pdbx_seq_one_letter_code
_entity_poly.pdbx_strand_id
1 'polypeptide(L)'
;MGCTASLYAVGRRKKPNIPEVVIHVPPMRSPAQSDLQISLKDGSAISELTRALEEYLSLLIGLTKKENGLEDLVEFNWKSLEDGRHVRLSNSWFELLTVVHMMAILILSVADSLMIPKDHSGSGIRIVSSDCKRDAVDLLLKAAGYLEFCVQEVWFTFQQIERFPKGLQDGVLEALSIQALGQGTEVQLGLAVESEKATLSVKRRLACEQLIYFGQAYHCLSGCDMNHGNGMKHLRFIKWKFLEAKAAAYYYHGLILDKGNEPACHVSSVCCFLAAEELLTESKKAGLSFCLAAPVTRSPPLWGAMKYLHQKIPEVASRKSQMYGYLLEEEKALQALPDLPDFQLSLRPDNYALPEMDEAWDRETWKLQNQPLKKHLGDSDDEIELSSDEIGE
;
A
#
# COMPACT_ATOMS: atom_id res chain seq x y z
N MET A 1 -46.75 -44.87 6.88
CA MET A 1 -47.04 -44.44 5.49
C MET A 1 -47.49 -42.98 5.57
N GLY A 2 -46.89 -41.96 4.97
CA GLY A 2 -45.74 -41.79 4.11
C GLY A 2 -45.56 -40.27 3.91
N CYS A 3 -44.33 -39.84 3.66
CA CYS A 3 -43.90 -38.46 3.43
C CYS A 3 -44.57 -37.80 2.21
N THR A 4 -44.61 -36.46 2.15
CA THR A 4 -43.94 -35.62 1.10
C THR A 4 -44.31 -34.13 1.19
N ALA A 5 -43.29 -33.27 1.32
CA ALA A 5 -43.14 -31.89 0.80
C ALA A 5 -41.93 -31.22 1.52
N SER A 6 -40.69 -31.61 1.22
CA SER A 6 -39.75 -30.93 0.28
C SER A 6 -39.65 -29.40 0.49
N LEU A 7 -38.70 -28.91 1.29
CA LEU A 7 -37.35 -28.44 0.89
C LEU A 7 -37.33 -27.25 -0.07
N TYR A 8 -37.43 -26.04 0.50
CA TYR A 8 -36.70 -24.86 0.00
C TYR A 8 -35.97 -24.20 1.18
N ALA A 9 -34.91 -24.86 1.63
CA ALA A 9 -33.85 -24.20 2.38
C ALA A 9 -33.00 -23.41 1.38
N VAL A 10 -33.44 -22.21 1.02
CA VAL A 10 -32.59 -21.23 0.33
C VAL A 10 -31.52 -20.83 1.34
N GLY A 11 -30.36 -21.45 1.23
CA GLY A 11 -29.18 -21.07 1.99
C GLY A 11 -28.96 -19.57 1.85
N ARG A 12 -29.00 -18.86 2.98
CA ARG A 12 -28.49 -17.49 3.06
C ARG A 12 -27.02 -17.54 2.64
N ARG A 13 -26.72 -17.24 1.38
CA ARG A 13 -25.35 -16.94 0.96
C ARG A 13 -24.88 -15.81 1.88
N LYS A 14 -23.89 -16.09 2.74
CA LYS A 14 -23.18 -15.03 3.48
C LYS A 14 -22.75 -14.02 2.43
N LYS A 15 -23.21 -12.77 2.53
CA LYS A 15 -22.76 -11.71 1.63
C LYS A 15 -21.23 -11.69 1.70
N PRO A 16 -20.52 -11.68 0.56
CA PRO A 16 -19.08 -11.55 0.58
C PRO A 16 -18.72 -10.27 1.35
N ASN A 17 -17.85 -10.40 2.35
CA ASN A 17 -17.37 -9.25 3.12
C ASN A 17 -16.32 -8.53 2.28
N ILE A 18 -16.75 -7.55 1.49
CA ILE A 18 -15.87 -6.76 0.62
C ILE A 18 -15.16 -5.71 1.51
N PRO A 19 -13.81 -5.71 1.56
CA PRO A 19 -13.07 -4.79 2.43
C PRO A 19 -13.20 -3.34 1.97
N GLU A 20 -13.26 -2.43 2.93
CA GLU A 20 -13.09 -0.99 2.74
C GLU A 20 -11.60 -0.67 2.76
N VAL A 21 -11.12 0.16 1.84
CA VAL A 21 -9.69 0.46 1.68
C VAL A 21 -9.49 1.96 1.67
N VAL A 22 -8.77 2.48 2.66
CA VAL A 22 -8.37 3.89 2.76
C VAL A 22 -6.90 4.04 2.35
N ILE A 23 -6.05 3.17 2.88
CA ILE A 23 -4.64 3.00 2.53
C ILE A 23 -4.50 1.77 1.63
N HIS A 24 -3.86 1.92 0.47
CA HIS A 24 -3.73 0.77 -0.42
C HIS A 24 -2.64 -0.16 0.10
N VAL A 25 -3.06 -1.36 0.49
CA VAL A 25 -2.17 -2.42 0.94
C VAL A 25 -2.04 -3.46 -0.18
N PRO A 26 -0.82 -3.71 -0.69
CA PRO A 26 -0.56 -4.82 -1.58
C PRO A 26 -0.85 -6.18 -0.94
N PRO A 27 -1.10 -7.22 -1.75
CA PRO A 27 -1.24 -8.59 -1.28
C PRO A 27 -0.01 -9.04 -0.51
N MET A 28 -0.23 -9.47 0.73
CA MET A 28 0.82 -10.02 1.56
C MET A 28 1.26 -11.39 1.06
N ARG A 29 2.55 -11.68 1.25
CA ARG A 29 3.13 -13.01 1.10
C ARG A 29 3.39 -13.58 2.48
N SER A 30 3.27 -14.89 2.64
CA SER A 30 3.63 -15.58 3.87
C SER A 30 4.50 -16.82 3.58
N PRO A 31 5.32 -17.28 4.55
CA PRO A 31 6.03 -18.54 4.41
C PRO A 31 5.05 -19.68 4.13
N ALA A 32 5.36 -20.60 3.22
CA ALA A 32 4.41 -21.61 2.76
C ALA A 32 3.89 -22.51 3.90
N GLN A 33 4.78 -22.84 4.84
CA GLN A 33 4.54 -23.69 6.02
C GLN A 33 3.87 -22.93 7.18
N SER A 34 3.63 -21.63 7.02
CA SER A 34 2.92 -20.85 8.03
C SER A 34 1.39 -21.02 7.89
N ASP A 35 0.75 -21.36 9.01
CA ASP A 35 -0.70 -21.27 9.21
C ASP A 35 -1.09 -19.84 9.61
N LEU A 36 -0.55 -18.86 8.89
CA LEU A 36 -0.93 -17.45 9.02
C LEU A 36 -2.33 -17.26 8.40
N GLN A 37 -3.36 -17.87 9.00
CA GLN A 37 -4.75 -17.42 8.89
C GLN A 37 -4.91 -16.18 9.77
N ILE A 38 -4.19 -15.11 9.45
CA ILE A 38 -4.12 -13.98 10.35
C ILE A 38 -5.49 -13.30 10.39
N SER A 39 -6.15 -13.39 11.54
CA SER A 39 -7.14 -12.40 11.93
C SER A 39 -6.37 -11.11 12.23
N LEU A 40 -5.94 -10.39 11.18
CA LEU A 40 -5.24 -9.08 11.23
C LEU A 40 -6.12 -7.98 11.86
N LYS A 41 -7.26 -8.36 12.44
CA LYS A 41 -8.21 -7.49 13.11
C LYS A 41 -7.77 -7.13 14.53
N ASP A 42 -6.80 -7.85 15.11
CA ASP A 42 -6.27 -7.54 16.43
C ASP A 42 -4.85 -6.95 16.33
N GLY A 43 -4.67 -5.74 16.88
CA GLY A 43 -3.40 -5.02 16.85
C GLY A 43 -2.32 -5.70 17.69
N SER A 44 -2.69 -6.48 18.70
CA SER A 44 -1.78 -7.27 19.54
C SER A 44 -0.99 -8.28 18.70
N ALA A 45 -1.67 -9.05 17.86
CA ALA A 45 -1.07 -10.05 16.99
C ALA A 45 -0.06 -9.47 15.99
N ILE A 46 -0.28 -8.24 15.50
CA ILE A 46 0.64 -7.58 14.57
C ILE A 46 1.92 -7.14 15.28
N SER A 47 1.82 -6.65 16.51
CA SER A 47 2.98 -6.27 17.31
C SER A 47 3.87 -7.47 17.66
N GLU A 48 3.27 -8.60 18.02
CA GLU A 48 3.98 -9.85 18.30
C GLU A 48 4.66 -10.41 17.05
N LEU A 49 3.95 -10.40 15.91
CA LEU A 49 4.51 -10.83 14.64
C LEU A 49 5.68 -9.93 14.20
N THR A 50 5.56 -8.61 14.37
CA THR A 50 6.65 -7.68 14.02
C THR A 50 7.90 -7.98 14.85
N ARG A 51 7.75 -8.20 16.16
CA ARG A 51 8.86 -8.59 17.05
C ARG A 51 9.48 -9.92 16.63
N ALA A 52 8.68 -10.93 16.33
CA ALA A 52 9.18 -12.24 15.87
C ALA A 52 9.93 -12.13 14.54
N LEU A 53 9.52 -11.23 13.64
CA LEU A 53 10.24 -10.98 12.38
C LEU A 53 11.57 -10.27 12.64
N GLU A 54 11.66 -9.35 13.60
CA GLU A 54 12.94 -8.72 13.99
C GLU A 54 13.92 -9.75 14.60
N GLU A 55 13.43 -10.64 15.48
CA GLU A 55 14.20 -11.77 16.02
C GLU A 55 14.62 -12.76 14.92
N TYR A 56 13.80 -12.94 13.87
CA TYR A 56 14.18 -13.77 12.74
C TYR A 56 15.24 -13.11 11.86
N LEU A 57 15.14 -11.79 11.64
CA LEU A 57 16.10 -11.02 10.85
C LEU A 57 17.50 -11.06 11.47
N SER A 58 17.65 -11.01 12.80
CA SER A 58 18.97 -11.10 13.46
C SER A 58 19.72 -12.40 13.13
N LEU A 59 18.99 -13.51 13.01
CA LEU A 59 19.53 -14.80 12.59
C LEU A 59 19.81 -14.83 11.09
N LEU A 60 18.87 -14.34 10.28
CA LEU A 60 18.93 -14.37 8.82
C LEU A 60 20.11 -13.57 8.25
N ILE A 61 20.52 -12.48 8.92
CA ILE A 61 21.66 -11.67 8.50
C ILE A 61 22.93 -12.51 8.36
N GLY A 62 23.19 -13.46 9.26
CA GLY A 62 24.37 -14.31 9.14
C GLY A 62 24.33 -15.23 7.91
N LEU A 63 23.13 -15.61 7.44
CA LEU A 63 22.97 -16.37 6.19
C LEU A 63 23.27 -15.53 4.93
N THR A 64 23.21 -14.20 5.04
CA THR A 64 23.54 -13.26 3.95
C THR A 64 25.00 -12.84 3.91
N LYS A 65 25.81 -13.27 4.89
CA LYS A 65 27.25 -12.95 4.93
C LYS A 65 28.01 -13.89 4.00
N LYS A 66 28.65 -13.33 2.98
CA LYS A 66 29.52 -14.06 2.03
C LYS A 66 30.56 -14.93 2.71
N GLU A 67 31.12 -14.47 3.83
CA GLU A 67 32.15 -15.19 4.60
C GLU A 67 31.64 -16.51 5.20
N ASN A 68 30.33 -16.64 5.41
CA ASN A 68 29.71 -17.86 5.91
C ASN A 68 29.44 -18.88 4.78
N GLY A 69 29.36 -18.43 3.52
CA GLY A 69 29.15 -19.30 2.35
C GLY A 69 27.80 -20.02 2.33
N LEU A 70 26.79 -19.49 3.02
CA LEU A 70 25.46 -20.10 3.18
C LEU A 70 24.38 -19.47 2.28
N GLU A 71 24.72 -18.46 1.48
CA GLU A 71 23.76 -17.60 0.76
C GLU A 71 22.75 -18.39 -0.09
N ASP A 72 23.17 -19.45 -0.80
CA ASP A 72 22.30 -20.19 -1.71
C ASP A 72 21.98 -21.63 -1.23
N LEU A 73 22.25 -21.94 0.04
CA LEU A 73 22.13 -23.32 0.58
C LEU A 73 20.72 -23.69 1.04
N VAL A 74 19.88 -22.72 1.38
CA VAL A 74 18.53 -22.94 1.91
C VAL A 74 17.51 -22.50 0.88
N GLU A 75 16.60 -23.40 0.50
CA GLU A 75 15.44 -23.04 -0.34
C GLU A 75 14.34 -22.42 0.52
N PHE A 76 13.96 -21.18 0.17
CA PHE A 76 12.88 -20.45 0.82
C PHE A 76 11.61 -20.51 -0.03
N ASN A 77 10.47 -20.83 0.60
CA ASN A 77 9.19 -21.01 -0.08
C ASN A 77 8.14 -20.04 0.48
N TRP A 78 7.68 -19.12 -0.37
CA TRP A 78 6.68 -18.11 -0.03
C TRP A 78 5.43 -18.26 -0.89
N LYS A 79 4.25 -18.17 -0.27
CA LYS A 79 2.95 -18.15 -0.96
C LYS A 79 2.36 -16.75 -0.94
N SER A 80 1.79 -16.30 -2.06
CA SER A 80 0.92 -15.12 -2.07
C SER A 80 -0.42 -15.48 -1.44
N LEU A 81 -0.92 -14.64 -0.53
CA LEU A 81 -2.22 -14.88 0.12
C LEU A 81 -3.42 -14.64 -0.80
N GLU A 82 -3.23 -13.94 -1.92
CA GLU A 82 -4.33 -13.60 -2.83
C GLU A 82 -4.58 -14.69 -3.89
N ASP A 83 -3.53 -15.12 -4.59
CA ASP A 83 -3.64 -16.08 -5.70
C ASP A 83 -3.09 -17.48 -5.37
N GLY A 84 -2.56 -17.66 -4.16
CA GLY A 84 -1.99 -18.93 -3.70
C GLY A 84 -0.71 -19.34 -4.43
N ARG A 85 -0.13 -18.48 -5.29
CA ARG A 85 1.07 -18.84 -6.04
C ARG A 85 2.27 -18.89 -5.13
N HIS A 86 3.08 -19.92 -5.34
CA HIS A 86 4.33 -20.13 -4.63
C HIS A 86 5.51 -19.58 -5.41
N VAL A 87 6.47 -19.04 -4.68
CA VAL A 87 7.81 -18.71 -5.14
C VAL A 87 8.79 -19.48 -4.28
N ARG A 88 9.70 -20.19 -4.94
CA ARG A 88 10.79 -20.95 -4.32
C ARG A 88 12.11 -20.43 -4.84
N LEU A 89 12.97 -19.99 -3.94
CA LEU A 89 14.30 -19.50 -4.28
C LEU A 89 15.30 -19.92 -3.19
N SER A 90 16.41 -20.51 -3.62
CA SER A 90 17.54 -20.80 -2.73
C SER A 90 18.45 -19.61 -2.66
N ASN A 91 18.06 -18.59 -1.90
CA ASN A 91 18.85 -17.38 -1.73
C ASN A 91 18.45 -16.63 -0.44
N SER A 92 19.38 -16.45 0.48
CA SER A 92 19.17 -15.83 1.79
C SER A 92 18.83 -14.35 1.71
N TRP A 93 19.36 -13.65 0.70
CA TRP A 93 19.00 -12.26 0.47
C TRP A 93 17.52 -12.14 0.01
N PHE A 94 16.98 -13.16 -0.68
CA PHE A 94 15.58 -13.17 -1.14
C PHE A 94 14.64 -13.36 0.05
N GLU A 95 15.03 -14.21 1.00
CA GLU A 95 14.34 -14.33 2.28
C GLU A 95 14.33 -12.98 3.00
N LEU A 96 15.51 -12.34 3.12
CA LEU A 96 15.64 -11.06 3.83
C LEU A 96 14.75 -10.00 3.20
N LEU A 97 14.79 -9.87 1.88
CA LEU A 97 13.91 -8.97 1.13
C LEU A 97 12.43 -9.25 1.43
N THR A 98 12.02 -10.51 1.39
CA THR A 98 10.62 -10.89 1.50
C THR A 98 10.09 -10.69 2.93
N VAL A 99 10.94 -10.92 3.94
CA VAL A 99 10.65 -10.62 5.35
C VAL A 99 10.49 -9.13 5.58
N VAL A 100 11.44 -8.30 5.15
CA VAL A 100 11.35 -6.83 5.33
C VAL A 100 10.16 -6.26 4.55
N HIS A 101 9.92 -6.75 3.33
CA HIS A 101 8.71 -6.41 2.58
C HIS A 101 7.44 -6.81 3.35
N MET A 102 7.37 -8.02 3.94
CA MET A 102 6.23 -8.43 4.77
C MET A 102 6.01 -7.49 5.95
N MET A 103 7.08 -7.05 6.63
CA MET A 103 6.99 -6.05 7.70
C MET A 103 6.37 -4.74 7.20
N ALA A 104 6.79 -4.25 6.02
CA ALA A 104 6.19 -3.05 5.42
C ALA A 104 4.68 -3.24 5.15
N ILE A 105 4.28 -4.37 4.56
CA ILE A 105 2.87 -4.66 4.25
C ILE A 105 2.02 -4.78 5.54
N LEU A 106 2.58 -5.36 6.60
CA LEU A 106 1.92 -5.42 7.91
C LEU A 106 1.67 -4.02 8.48
N ILE A 107 2.67 -3.15 8.46
CA ILE A 107 2.54 -1.77 8.95
C ILE A 107 1.54 -0.97 8.12
N LEU A 108 1.54 -1.11 6.78
CA LEU A 108 0.51 -0.50 5.92
C LEU A 108 -0.90 -0.98 6.29
N SER A 109 -1.05 -2.26 6.64
CA SER A 109 -2.33 -2.84 7.09
C SER A 109 -2.80 -2.26 8.42
N VAL A 110 -1.89 -1.98 9.35
CA VAL A 110 -2.20 -1.28 10.62
C VAL A 110 -2.66 0.15 10.33
N ALA A 111 -1.92 0.86 9.48
CA ALA A 111 -2.26 2.23 9.11
C ALA A 111 -3.66 2.29 8.46
N ASP A 112 -3.98 1.39 7.52
CA ASP A 112 -5.32 1.29 6.92
C ASP A 112 -6.39 1.06 7.98
N SER A 113 -6.14 0.13 8.91
CA SER A 113 -7.07 -0.20 10.00
C SER A 113 -7.34 0.96 10.96
N LEU A 114 -6.36 1.83 11.21
CA LEU A 114 -6.53 3.07 11.99
C LEU A 114 -7.38 4.10 11.24
N MET A 115 -7.29 4.11 9.92
CA MET A 115 -7.95 5.06 9.04
C MET A 115 -9.36 4.63 8.62
N ILE A 116 -9.73 3.36 8.82
CA ILE A 116 -11.10 2.87 8.64
C ILE A 116 -11.95 3.29 9.85
N PRO A 117 -13.01 4.11 9.67
CA PRO A 117 -13.88 4.49 10.77
C PRO A 117 -14.62 3.28 11.33
N LYS A 118 -14.37 2.96 12.60
CA LYS A 118 -15.12 1.94 13.33
C LYS A 118 -16.49 2.51 13.78
N ASP A 119 -17.54 1.70 13.75
CA ASP A 119 -18.88 2.10 14.20
C ASP A 119 -18.94 2.04 15.74
N HIS A 120 -18.95 3.19 16.44
CA HIS A 120 -18.93 3.21 17.91
C HIS A 120 -20.18 3.81 18.58
N SER A 121 -21.12 4.37 17.82
CA SER A 121 -22.35 4.88 18.43
C SER A 121 -23.44 4.94 17.37
N GLY A 122 -24.67 4.57 17.73
CA GLY A 122 -25.85 4.58 16.84
C GLY A 122 -26.24 5.95 16.25
N SER A 123 -25.33 6.93 16.20
CA SER A 123 -25.48 8.24 15.56
C SER A 123 -25.20 8.21 14.05
N GLY A 124 -24.63 7.13 13.51
CA GLY A 124 -24.36 6.98 12.07
C GLY A 124 -23.20 7.83 11.52
N ILE A 125 -22.52 8.62 12.37
CA ILE A 125 -21.40 9.48 11.97
C ILE A 125 -20.06 8.75 12.17
N ARG A 126 -19.41 8.43 11.05
CA ARG A 126 -18.08 7.80 10.96
C ARG A 126 -16.97 8.85 10.99
N ILE A 127 -16.20 8.96 12.07
CA ILE A 127 -15.07 9.93 12.19
C ILE A 127 -13.81 9.21 12.71
N VAL A 128 -12.67 9.48 12.09
CA VAL A 128 -11.32 9.09 12.54
C VAL A 128 -10.75 10.21 13.40
N SER A 129 -10.21 9.90 14.58
CA SER A 129 -9.63 10.91 15.49
C SER A 129 -8.34 11.51 14.91
N SER A 130 -7.99 12.72 15.34
CA SER A 130 -6.72 13.36 14.96
C SER A 130 -5.50 12.57 15.42
N ASP A 131 -5.63 11.80 16.50
CA ASP A 131 -4.56 10.96 17.04
C ASP A 131 -4.31 9.77 16.13
N CYS A 132 -5.36 9.03 15.74
CA CYS A 132 -5.26 7.94 14.78
C CYS A 132 -4.69 8.41 13.43
N LYS A 133 -5.02 9.63 12.99
CA LYS A 133 -4.45 10.22 11.77
C LYS A 133 -2.93 10.46 11.91
N ARG A 134 -2.47 10.96 13.05
CA ARG A 134 -1.04 11.18 13.30
C ARG A 134 -0.29 9.86 13.39
N ASP A 135 -0.83 8.89 14.13
CA ASP A 135 -0.27 7.55 14.23
C ASP A 135 -0.20 6.86 12.85
N ALA A 136 -1.23 7.04 12.00
CA ALA A 136 -1.21 6.53 10.64
C ALA A 136 -0.11 7.17 9.77
N VAL A 137 0.20 8.46 9.95
CA VAL A 137 1.34 9.11 9.27
C VAL A 137 2.64 8.45 9.70
N ASP A 138 2.86 8.28 11.00
CA ASP A 138 4.09 7.66 11.53
C ASP A 138 4.28 6.23 11.01
N LEU A 139 3.20 5.43 10.97
CA LEU A 139 3.23 4.09 10.39
C LEU A 139 3.53 4.12 8.88
N LEU A 140 3.01 5.09 8.13
CA LEU A 140 3.31 5.22 6.70
C LEU A 140 4.78 5.57 6.45
N LEU A 141 5.39 6.42 7.28
CA LEU A 141 6.83 6.73 7.20
C LEU A 141 7.69 5.51 7.52
N LYS A 142 7.30 4.73 8.54
CA LYS A 142 7.95 3.47 8.90
C LYS A 142 7.87 2.43 7.77
N ALA A 143 6.69 2.28 7.15
CA ALA A 143 6.52 1.38 6.00
C ALA A 143 7.37 1.82 4.79
N ALA A 144 7.42 3.13 4.52
CA ALA A 144 8.28 3.68 3.48
C ALA A 144 9.77 3.37 3.75
N GLY A 145 10.20 3.45 5.02
CA GLY A 145 11.56 3.13 5.44
C GLY A 145 11.97 1.68 5.16
N TYR A 146 11.10 0.73 5.50
CA TYR A 146 11.32 -0.69 5.15
C TYR A 146 11.44 -0.91 3.64
N LEU A 147 10.59 -0.25 2.84
CA LEU A 147 10.58 -0.40 1.38
C LEU A 147 11.78 0.29 0.72
N GLU A 148 12.20 1.45 1.23
CA GLU A 148 13.40 2.15 0.76
C GLU A 148 14.64 1.29 1.03
N PHE A 149 14.76 0.70 2.23
CA PHE A 149 15.82 -0.25 2.54
C PHE A 149 15.86 -1.43 1.54
N CYS A 150 14.70 -1.99 1.20
CA CYS A 150 14.62 -3.07 0.22
C CYS A 150 15.19 -2.66 -1.15
N VAL A 151 14.91 -1.43 -1.59
CA VAL A 151 15.39 -0.90 -2.88
C VAL A 151 16.89 -0.56 -2.83
N GLN A 152 17.36 0.11 -1.77
CA GLN A 152 18.73 0.62 -1.71
C GLN A 152 19.76 -0.46 -1.35
N GLU A 153 19.44 -1.33 -0.40
CA GLU A 153 20.43 -2.23 0.20
C GLU A 153 20.33 -3.66 -0.34
N VAL A 154 19.14 -4.09 -0.75
CA VAL A 154 18.89 -5.50 -1.09
C VAL A 154 18.79 -5.73 -2.60
N TRP A 155 18.05 -4.87 -3.32
CA TRP A 155 17.76 -5.07 -4.75
C TRP A 155 18.99 -5.26 -5.64
N PHE A 156 20.08 -4.53 -5.38
CA PHE A 156 21.30 -4.63 -6.21
C PHE A 156 21.93 -6.03 -6.18
N THR A 157 21.63 -6.84 -5.17
CA THR A 157 22.07 -8.24 -5.06
C THR A 157 21.29 -9.17 -6.02
N PHE A 158 20.17 -8.73 -6.60
CA PHE A 158 19.19 -9.54 -7.33
C PHE A 158 19.11 -9.37 -8.84
N GLN A 159 19.91 -8.48 -9.43
CA GLN A 159 19.74 -8.07 -10.84
C GLN A 159 19.81 -9.21 -11.88
N GLN A 160 20.29 -10.40 -11.52
CA GLN A 160 20.50 -11.52 -12.44
C GLN A 160 19.53 -12.71 -12.28
N ILE A 161 18.52 -12.61 -11.40
CA ILE A 161 17.60 -13.74 -11.15
C ILE A 161 16.45 -13.75 -12.15
N GLU A 162 16.47 -14.71 -13.10
CA GLU A 162 15.48 -14.85 -14.18
C GLU A 162 14.03 -15.09 -13.71
N ARG A 163 13.82 -15.58 -12.48
CA ARG A 163 12.50 -15.94 -11.92
C ARG A 163 12.05 -15.04 -10.78
N PHE A 164 12.50 -13.79 -10.78
CA PHE A 164 12.20 -12.88 -9.69
C PHE A 164 10.70 -12.49 -9.65
N PRO A 165 10.04 -12.48 -8.47
CA PRO A 165 8.61 -12.19 -8.40
C PRO A 165 8.28 -10.76 -8.85
N LYS A 166 7.36 -10.62 -9.82
CA LYS A 166 6.98 -9.31 -10.37
C LYS A 166 6.55 -8.29 -9.31
N GLY A 167 5.91 -8.75 -8.23
CA GLY A 167 5.47 -7.89 -7.12
C GLY A 167 6.57 -7.37 -6.20
N LEU A 168 7.82 -7.79 -6.40
CA LEU A 168 8.98 -7.38 -5.60
C LEU A 168 10.03 -6.62 -6.46
N GLN A 169 9.72 -6.29 -7.71
CA GLN A 169 10.64 -5.54 -8.58
C GLN A 169 10.94 -4.16 -7.97
N ASP A 170 12.14 -3.62 -8.21
CA ASP A 170 12.55 -2.29 -7.75
C ASP A 170 11.49 -1.21 -7.97
N GLY A 171 11.02 -1.03 -9.21
CA GLY A 171 10.02 -0.02 -9.54
C GLY A 171 8.70 -0.22 -8.79
N VAL A 172 8.36 -1.45 -8.40
CA VAL A 172 7.18 -1.73 -7.58
C VAL A 172 7.42 -1.38 -6.12
N LEU A 173 8.58 -1.76 -5.55
CA LEU A 173 8.94 -1.45 -4.17
C LEU A 173 9.12 0.06 -3.95
N GLU A 174 9.79 0.73 -4.89
CA GLU A 174 9.98 2.18 -4.89
C GLU A 174 8.63 2.90 -5.01
N ALA A 175 7.76 2.46 -5.93
CA ALA A 175 6.41 3.01 -6.04
C ALA A 175 5.60 2.86 -4.75
N LEU A 176 5.73 1.74 -4.03
CA LEU A 176 5.07 1.53 -2.75
C LEU A 176 5.61 2.42 -1.65
N SER A 177 6.94 2.63 -1.59
CA SER A 177 7.55 3.55 -0.64
C SER A 177 7.03 4.98 -0.86
N ILE A 178 7.07 5.44 -2.12
CA ILE A 178 6.58 6.76 -2.52
C ILE A 178 5.07 6.88 -2.30
N GLN A 179 4.29 5.82 -2.57
CA GLN A 179 2.86 5.78 -2.28
C GLN A 179 2.60 6.05 -0.79
N ALA A 180 3.33 5.39 0.11
CA ALA A 180 3.15 5.57 1.54
C ALA A 180 3.38 7.03 1.96
N LEU A 181 4.41 7.69 1.42
CA LEU A 181 4.66 9.14 1.62
C LEU A 181 3.52 10.03 1.07
N GLY A 182 3.03 9.71 -0.14
CA GLY A 182 1.90 10.40 -0.75
C GLY A 182 0.61 10.28 0.07
N GLN A 183 0.34 9.11 0.63
CA GLN A 183 -0.79 8.89 1.55
C GLN A 183 -0.58 9.58 2.90
N GLY A 184 0.64 9.63 3.42
CA GLY A 184 0.97 10.39 4.63
C GLY A 184 0.67 11.88 4.44
N THR A 185 1.02 12.41 3.26
CA THR A 185 0.74 13.81 2.88
C THR A 185 -0.76 14.05 2.69
N GLU A 186 -1.52 13.07 2.16
CA GLU A 186 -2.99 13.12 2.09
C GLU A 186 -3.61 13.28 3.49
N VAL A 187 -3.12 12.51 4.47
CA VAL A 187 -3.58 12.59 5.86
C VAL A 187 -3.24 13.95 6.48
N GLN A 188 -2.01 14.45 6.26
CA GLN A 188 -1.60 15.79 6.71
C GLN A 188 -2.44 16.91 6.08
N LEU A 189 -2.78 16.80 4.80
CA LEU A 189 -3.68 17.74 4.13
C LEU A 189 -5.07 17.70 4.76
N GLY A 190 -5.58 16.50 5.07
CA GLY A 190 -6.84 16.34 5.82
C GLY A 190 -6.83 17.06 7.17
N LEU A 191 -5.78 16.87 7.97
CA LEU A 191 -5.59 17.58 9.24
C LEU A 191 -5.50 19.11 9.06
N ALA A 192 -4.80 19.56 8.02
CA ALA A 192 -4.71 20.99 7.69
C ALA A 192 -6.08 21.57 7.30
N VAL A 193 -6.90 20.83 6.56
CA VAL A 193 -8.25 21.28 6.19
C VAL A 193 -9.14 21.47 7.41
N GLU A 194 -9.04 20.57 8.39
CA GLU A 194 -9.80 20.61 9.65
C GLU A 194 -9.28 21.66 10.65
N SER A 195 -8.06 22.16 10.45
CA SER A 195 -7.43 23.15 11.32
C SER A 195 -7.76 24.59 10.90
N GLU A 196 -8.27 25.38 11.83
CA GLU A 196 -8.45 26.84 11.66
C GLU A 196 -7.12 27.59 11.54
N LYS A 197 -6.02 27.02 12.07
CA LYS A 197 -4.69 27.63 12.06
C LYS A 197 -3.94 27.42 10.75
N ALA A 198 -4.33 26.42 9.95
CA ALA A 198 -3.63 26.10 8.72
C ALA A 198 -3.95 27.11 7.61
N THR A 199 -2.92 27.82 7.15
CA THR A 199 -3.07 28.82 6.09
C THR A 199 -3.35 28.16 4.74
N LEU A 200 -3.91 28.94 3.81
CA LEU A 200 -4.12 28.49 2.43
C LEU A 200 -2.82 28.06 1.75
N SER A 201 -1.71 28.74 2.04
CA SER A 201 -0.38 28.38 1.52
C SER A 201 0.07 27.00 1.97
N VAL A 202 -0.21 26.63 3.22
CA VAL A 202 0.08 25.27 3.75
C VAL A 202 -0.75 24.23 3.03
N LYS A 203 -2.06 24.46 2.84
CA LYS A 203 -2.96 23.54 2.13
C LYS A 203 -2.54 23.36 0.66
N ARG A 204 -2.18 24.45 -0.02
CA ARG A 204 -1.64 24.40 -1.39
C ARG A 204 -0.35 23.59 -1.48
N ARG A 205 0.59 23.85 -0.57
CA ARG A 205 1.87 23.15 -0.52
C ARG A 205 1.67 21.64 -0.35
N LEU A 206 0.91 21.22 0.65
CA LEU A 206 0.63 19.79 0.89
C LEU A 206 -0.05 19.11 -0.30
N ALA A 207 -1.00 19.78 -0.96
CA ALA A 207 -1.66 19.25 -2.16
C ALA A 207 -0.68 19.10 -3.35
N CYS A 208 0.26 20.03 -3.51
CA CYS A 208 1.28 19.94 -4.56
C CYS A 208 2.33 18.87 -4.23
N GLU A 209 2.79 18.74 -2.98
CA GLU A 209 3.67 17.65 -2.54
C GLU A 209 3.01 16.28 -2.78
N GLN A 210 1.72 16.14 -2.43
CA GLN A 210 0.95 14.91 -2.71
C GLN A 210 0.94 14.57 -4.20
N LEU A 211 0.75 15.56 -5.08
CA LEU A 211 0.80 15.39 -6.53
C LEU A 211 2.17 14.91 -7.01
N ILE A 212 3.25 15.49 -6.48
CA ILE A 212 4.62 15.12 -6.83
C ILE A 212 4.88 13.65 -6.47
N TYR A 213 4.53 13.22 -5.24
CA TYR A 213 4.69 11.81 -4.84
C TYR A 213 3.97 10.85 -5.78
N PHE A 214 2.68 11.07 -6.05
CA PHE A 214 1.94 10.16 -6.94
C PHE A 214 2.42 10.21 -8.39
N GLY A 215 2.99 11.34 -8.83
CA GLY A 215 3.67 11.45 -10.12
C GLY A 215 4.94 10.59 -10.17
N GLN A 216 5.77 10.64 -9.13
CA GLN A 216 6.97 9.81 -9.00
C GLN A 216 6.60 8.31 -8.92
N ALA A 217 5.62 7.94 -8.10
CA ALA A 217 5.15 6.55 -8.00
C ALA A 217 4.65 6.01 -9.35
N TYR A 218 3.93 6.84 -10.12
CA TYR A 218 3.49 6.46 -11.47
C TYR A 218 4.68 6.21 -12.40
N HIS A 219 5.71 7.07 -12.34
CA HIS A 219 6.92 6.91 -13.15
C HIS A 219 7.63 5.58 -12.84
N CYS A 220 7.81 5.24 -11.56
CA CYS A 220 8.39 3.97 -11.14
C CYS A 220 7.62 2.76 -11.71
N LEU A 221 6.28 2.80 -11.66
CA LEU A 221 5.44 1.72 -12.19
C LEU A 221 5.42 1.63 -13.72
N SER A 222 5.63 2.74 -14.43
CA SER A 222 5.57 2.78 -15.89
C SER A 222 6.68 1.96 -16.58
N GLY A 223 7.79 1.71 -15.87
CA GLY A 223 8.87 0.84 -16.32
C GLY A 223 8.64 -0.65 -16.05
N CYS A 224 7.61 -1.03 -15.27
CA CYS A 224 7.35 -2.40 -14.86
C CYS A 224 6.35 -3.11 -15.80
N ASP A 225 6.50 -4.42 -16.01
CA ASP A 225 5.53 -5.25 -16.74
C ASP A 225 4.29 -5.56 -15.86
N MET A 226 3.37 -4.60 -15.81
CA MET A 226 2.17 -4.61 -14.95
C MET A 226 0.91 -5.11 -15.65
N ASN A 227 1.05 -5.83 -16.77
CA ASN A 227 -0.07 -6.15 -17.66
C ASN A 227 -1.15 -7.07 -17.07
N HIS A 228 -0.94 -7.71 -15.91
CA HIS A 228 -1.87 -8.68 -15.32
C HIS A 228 -1.88 -8.65 -13.78
N GLY A 229 -3.03 -8.95 -13.18
CA GLY A 229 -3.18 -9.18 -11.73
C GLY A 229 -3.06 -7.93 -10.86
N ASN A 230 -2.45 -8.09 -9.67
CA ASN A 230 -2.33 -7.04 -8.66
C ASN A 230 -1.56 -5.79 -9.14
N GLY A 231 -0.57 -5.95 -10.02
CA GLY A 231 0.19 -4.81 -10.55
C GLY A 231 -0.70 -3.79 -11.27
N MET A 232 -1.70 -4.28 -12.00
CA MET A 232 -2.70 -3.43 -12.66
C MET A 232 -3.60 -2.70 -11.66
N LYS A 233 -3.90 -3.30 -10.50
CA LYS A 233 -4.69 -2.64 -9.45
C LYS A 233 -3.88 -1.54 -8.76
N HIS A 234 -2.60 -1.77 -8.46
CA HIS A 234 -1.72 -0.74 -7.92
C HIS A 234 -1.60 0.46 -8.86
N LEU A 235 -1.39 0.23 -10.17
CA LEU A 235 -1.35 1.32 -11.16
C LEU A 235 -2.66 2.13 -11.20
N ARG A 236 -3.82 1.46 -11.12
CA ARG A 236 -5.13 2.13 -11.03
C ARG A 236 -5.28 2.95 -9.75
N PHE A 237 -4.76 2.46 -8.64
CA PHE A 237 -4.73 3.19 -7.37
C PHE A 237 -3.92 4.48 -7.50
N ILE A 238 -2.69 4.39 -7.98
CA ILE A 238 -1.80 5.55 -8.19
C ILE A 238 -2.46 6.55 -9.14
N LYS A 239 -3.06 6.09 -10.25
CA LYS A 239 -3.78 6.97 -11.18
C LYS A 239 -4.94 7.70 -10.50
N TRP A 240 -5.74 7.00 -9.69
CA TRP A 240 -6.83 7.62 -8.94
C TRP A 240 -6.31 8.70 -7.99
N LYS A 241 -5.31 8.38 -7.17
CA LYS A 241 -4.74 9.31 -6.20
C LYS A 241 -4.01 10.49 -6.82
N PHE A 242 -3.32 10.27 -7.94
CA PHE A 242 -2.74 11.34 -8.74
C PHE A 242 -3.79 12.36 -9.19
N LEU A 243 -4.94 11.90 -9.70
CA LEU A 243 -6.02 12.80 -10.14
C LEU A 243 -6.65 13.56 -8.97
N GLU A 244 -6.86 12.92 -7.81
CA GLU A 244 -7.34 13.59 -6.59
C GLU A 244 -6.36 14.67 -6.12
N ALA A 245 -5.06 14.34 -6.06
CA ALA A 245 -4.01 15.26 -5.66
C ALA A 245 -3.89 16.45 -6.64
N LYS A 246 -3.99 16.19 -7.95
CA LYS A 246 -3.95 17.22 -8.99
C LYS A 246 -5.14 18.17 -8.88
N ALA A 247 -6.35 17.64 -8.65
CA ALA A 247 -7.54 18.44 -8.41
C ALA A 247 -7.38 19.34 -7.16
N ALA A 248 -6.87 18.79 -6.06
CA ALA A 248 -6.60 19.55 -4.84
C ALA A 248 -5.56 20.65 -5.05
N ALA A 249 -4.47 20.35 -5.76
CA ALA A 249 -3.39 21.29 -6.06
C ALA A 249 -3.91 22.49 -6.86
N TYR A 250 -4.66 22.24 -7.95
CA TYR A 250 -5.29 23.31 -8.73
C TYR A 250 -6.32 24.09 -7.93
N TYR A 251 -7.15 23.43 -7.12
CA TYR A 251 -8.13 24.13 -6.29
C TYR A 251 -7.46 25.12 -5.33
N TYR A 252 -6.46 24.68 -4.55
CA TYR A 252 -5.78 25.56 -3.62
C TYR A 252 -4.89 26.60 -4.30
N HIS A 253 -4.33 26.27 -5.48
CA HIS A 253 -3.60 27.24 -6.30
C HIS A 253 -4.52 28.34 -6.84
N GLY A 254 -5.69 27.97 -7.38
CA GLY A 254 -6.71 28.91 -7.82
C GLY A 254 -7.19 29.83 -6.69
N LEU A 255 -7.38 29.30 -5.48
CA LEU A 255 -7.70 30.13 -4.31
C LEU A 255 -6.61 31.14 -3.93
N ILE A 256 -5.34 30.84 -4.21
CA ILE A 256 -4.23 31.79 -3.99
C ILE A 256 -4.26 32.86 -5.08
N LEU A 257 -4.38 32.46 -6.35
CA LEU A 257 -4.43 33.39 -7.49
C LEU A 257 -5.63 34.35 -7.39
N ASP A 258 -6.77 33.86 -6.92
CA ASP A 258 -7.99 34.65 -6.76
C ASP A 258 -7.85 35.81 -5.76
N LYS A 259 -6.82 35.80 -4.91
CA LYS A 259 -6.48 36.93 -4.02
C LYS A 259 -5.66 38.02 -4.69
N GLY A 260 -5.21 37.81 -5.93
CA GLY A 260 -4.54 38.83 -6.73
C GLY A 260 -5.51 39.95 -7.10
N ASN A 261 -4.97 41.14 -7.38
CA ASN A 261 -5.77 42.32 -7.73
C ASN A 261 -5.87 42.54 -9.25
N GLU A 262 -5.11 41.78 -10.05
CA GLU A 262 -5.05 41.94 -11.50
C GLU A 262 -6.09 41.03 -12.19
N PRO A 263 -6.76 41.49 -13.27
CA PRO A 263 -7.72 40.67 -14.01
C PRO A 263 -7.15 39.31 -14.46
N ALA A 264 -5.89 39.28 -14.91
CA ALA A 264 -5.20 38.04 -15.30
C ALA A 264 -5.10 37.01 -14.17
N CYS A 265 -5.00 37.46 -12.90
CA CYS A 265 -5.03 36.57 -11.74
C CYS A 265 -6.40 35.88 -11.59
N HIS A 266 -7.49 36.62 -11.84
CA HIS A 266 -8.85 36.09 -11.79
C HIS A 266 -9.13 35.14 -12.94
N VAL A 267 -8.61 35.41 -14.13
CA VAL A 267 -8.76 34.46 -15.24
C VAL A 267 -8.00 33.16 -14.95
N SER A 268 -6.75 33.28 -14.52
CA SER A 268 -5.93 32.13 -14.12
C SER A 268 -6.60 31.32 -12.99
N SER A 269 -7.22 31.99 -12.02
CA SER A 269 -7.92 31.31 -10.92
C SER A 269 -9.14 30.52 -11.40
N VAL A 270 -9.94 31.06 -12.33
CA VAL A 270 -11.06 30.31 -12.92
C VAL A 270 -10.57 29.12 -13.72
N CYS A 271 -9.52 29.27 -14.53
CA CYS A 271 -8.90 28.14 -15.24
C CYS A 271 -8.50 27.02 -14.28
N CYS A 272 -7.88 27.36 -13.14
CA CYS A 272 -7.57 26.38 -12.10
C CYS A 272 -8.81 25.70 -11.52
N PHE A 273 -9.89 26.45 -11.24
CA PHE A 273 -11.11 25.85 -10.66
C PHE A 273 -11.82 24.92 -11.64
N LEU A 274 -11.90 25.29 -12.92
CA LEU A 274 -12.48 24.44 -13.97
C LEU A 274 -11.65 23.16 -14.17
N ALA A 275 -10.33 23.28 -14.23
CA ALA A 275 -9.45 22.11 -14.29
C ALA A 275 -9.57 21.22 -13.06
N ALA A 276 -9.67 21.81 -11.85
CA ALA A 276 -9.87 21.04 -10.63
C ALA A 276 -11.20 20.27 -10.64
N GLU A 277 -12.27 20.85 -11.18
CA GLU A 277 -13.58 20.19 -11.30
C GLU A 277 -13.56 19.03 -12.30
N GLU A 278 -12.91 19.22 -13.46
CA GLU A 278 -12.73 18.17 -14.46
C GLU A 278 -11.90 17.01 -13.91
N LEU A 279 -10.74 17.30 -13.32
CA LEU A 279 -9.86 16.31 -12.70
C LEU A 279 -10.55 15.54 -11.57
N LEU A 280 -11.37 16.22 -10.76
CA LEU A 280 -12.17 15.59 -9.71
C LEU A 280 -13.25 14.66 -10.29
N THR A 281 -13.78 14.97 -11.46
CA THR A 281 -14.75 14.11 -12.16
C THR A 281 -14.06 12.88 -12.73
N GLU A 282 -12.86 13.04 -13.30
CA GLU A 282 -12.04 11.92 -13.77
C GLU A 282 -11.54 11.03 -12.62
N SER A 283 -11.16 11.63 -11.49
CA SER A 283 -10.67 10.88 -10.32
C SER A 283 -11.74 9.91 -9.81
N LYS A 284 -13.02 10.31 -9.79
CA LYS A 284 -14.15 9.42 -9.43
C LYS A 284 -14.23 8.21 -10.34
N LYS A 285 -14.03 8.38 -11.66
CA LYS A 285 -14.01 7.26 -12.62
C LYS A 285 -12.82 6.34 -12.37
N ALA A 286 -11.64 6.92 -12.10
CA ALA A 286 -10.44 6.16 -11.78
C ALA A 286 -10.59 5.36 -10.46
N GLY A 287 -11.18 5.97 -9.43
CA GLY A 287 -11.46 5.30 -8.15
C GLY A 287 -12.42 4.13 -8.29
N LEU A 288 -13.47 4.26 -9.12
CA LEU A 288 -14.36 3.15 -9.47
C LEU A 288 -13.60 2.03 -10.19
N SER A 289 -12.74 2.38 -11.16
CA SER A 289 -11.92 1.41 -11.89
C SER A 289 -10.96 0.63 -10.98
N PHE A 290 -10.40 1.29 -9.96
CA PHE A 290 -9.61 0.65 -8.91
C PHE A 290 -10.45 -0.30 -8.05
N CYS A 291 -11.62 0.15 -7.58
CA CYS A 291 -12.50 -0.65 -6.73
C CYS A 291 -12.97 -1.93 -7.42
N LEU A 292 -13.27 -1.85 -8.72
CA LEU A 292 -13.72 -2.97 -9.54
C LEU A 292 -12.60 -3.90 -9.99
N ALA A 293 -11.33 -3.49 -9.87
CA ALA A 293 -10.19 -4.37 -10.15
C ALA A 293 -10.07 -5.46 -9.09
N ALA A 294 -9.71 -6.68 -9.48
CA ALA A 294 -9.45 -7.76 -8.54
C ALA A 294 -8.20 -7.45 -7.68
N PRO A 295 -8.25 -7.69 -6.35
CA PRO A 295 -9.41 -8.18 -5.61
C PRO A 295 -10.41 -7.03 -5.40
N VAL A 296 -11.72 -7.29 -5.56
CA VAL A 296 -12.73 -6.24 -5.51
C VAL A 296 -12.75 -5.58 -4.12
N THR A 297 -12.72 -4.24 -4.10
CA THR A 297 -12.74 -3.43 -2.88
C THR A 297 -13.95 -2.52 -2.87
N ARG A 298 -14.45 -2.17 -1.68
CA ARG A 298 -15.53 -1.20 -1.52
C ARG A 298 -14.93 0.19 -1.62
N SER A 299 -15.63 1.11 -2.28
CA SER A 299 -15.27 2.53 -2.22
C SER A 299 -15.29 2.97 -0.74
N PRO A 300 -14.20 3.55 -0.22
CA PRO A 300 -14.23 4.13 1.11
C PRO A 300 -15.22 5.30 1.15
N PRO A 301 -15.85 5.57 2.30
CA PRO A 301 -16.56 6.81 2.53
C PRO A 301 -15.58 7.98 2.35
N LEU A 302 -16.08 9.11 1.84
CA LEU A 302 -15.26 10.30 1.71
C LEU A 302 -14.74 10.72 3.09
N TRP A 303 -13.42 10.83 3.20
CA TRP A 303 -12.73 11.23 4.41
C TRP A 303 -11.72 12.34 4.10
N GLY A 304 -11.15 12.93 5.16
CA GLY A 304 -10.07 13.90 5.07
C GLY A 304 -10.39 15.08 4.15
N ALA A 305 -9.38 15.52 3.38
CA ALA A 305 -9.50 16.65 2.48
C ALA A 305 -10.54 16.41 1.37
N MET A 306 -10.66 15.19 0.85
CA MET A 306 -11.58 14.87 -0.25
C MET A 306 -13.04 15.01 0.12
N LYS A 307 -13.41 14.84 1.40
CA LYS A 307 -14.77 15.14 1.87
C LYS A 307 -15.13 16.61 1.66
N TYR A 308 -14.20 17.52 1.97
CA TYR A 308 -14.37 18.97 1.79
C TYR A 308 -14.30 19.35 0.31
N LEU A 309 -13.30 18.84 -0.41
CA LEU A 309 -13.03 19.21 -1.80
C LEU A 309 -14.13 18.76 -2.76
N HIS A 310 -14.75 17.59 -2.53
CA HIS A 310 -15.88 17.14 -3.34
C HIS A 310 -17.08 18.09 -3.34
N GLN A 311 -17.29 18.81 -2.23
CA GLN A 311 -18.32 19.82 -2.14
C GLN A 311 -17.84 21.16 -2.71
N LYS A 312 -16.62 21.57 -2.34
CA LYS A 312 -16.15 22.93 -2.56
C LYS A 312 -15.63 23.19 -3.96
N ILE A 313 -15.01 22.21 -4.62
CA ILE A 313 -14.49 22.39 -5.98
C ILE A 313 -15.63 22.77 -6.95
N PRO A 314 -16.74 22.00 -7.06
CA PRO A 314 -17.83 22.36 -7.99
C PRO A 314 -18.52 23.67 -7.63
N GLU A 315 -18.74 23.93 -6.33
CA GLU A 315 -19.35 25.17 -5.83
C GLU A 315 -18.52 26.40 -6.21
N VAL A 316 -17.20 26.34 -6.02
CA VAL A 316 -16.29 27.44 -6.33
C VAL A 316 -16.13 27.59 -7.85
N ALA A 317 -15.98 26.50 -8.60
CA ALA A 317 -15.87 26.53 -10.06
C ALA A 317 -17.09 27.19 -10.70
N SER A 318 -18.30 26.76 -10.33
CA SER A 318 -19.56 27.34 -10.83
C SER A 318 -19.70 28.82 -10.46
N ARG A 319 -19.49 29.18 -9.20
CA ARG A 319 -19.60 30.58 -8.75
C ARG A 319 -18.57 31.49 -9.42
N LYS A 320 -17.31 31.05 -9.53
CA LYS A 320 -16.23 31.87 -10.08
C LYS A 320 -16.29 31.98 -11.59
N SER A 321 -16.69 30.94 -12.30
CA SER A 321 -16.96 31.01 -13.74
C SER A 321 -18.12 31.95 -14.08
N GLN A 322 -19.18 32.00 -13.27
CA GLN A 322 -20.25 32.99 -13.44
C GLN A 322 -19.76 34.42 -13.19
N MET A 323 -18.90 34.61 -12.18
CA MET A 323 -18.44 35.94 -11.77
C MET A 323 -17.41 36.54 -12.73
N TYR A 324 -16.51 35.73 -13.29
CA TYR A 324 -15.41 36.17 -14.14
C TYR A 324 -15.49 35.63 -15.58
N GLY A 325 -16.59 34.98 -15.96
CA GLY A 325 -16.75 34.36 -17.28
C GLY A 325 -16.58 35.34 -18.44
N TYR A 326 -16.94 36.62 -18.23
CA TYR A 326 -16.71 37.67 -19.22
C TYR A 326 -15.21 37.87 -19.55
N LEU A 327 -14.32 37.75 -18.55
CA LEU A 327 -12.88 37.86 -18.75
C LEU A 327 -12.33 36.69 -19.58
N LEU A 328 -12.86 35.48 -19.36
CA LEU A 328 -12.50 34.30 -20.16
C LEU A 328 -12.92 34.45 -21.62
N GLU A 329 -14.05 35.11 -21.88
CA GLU A 329 -14.51 35.38 -23.24
C GLU A 329 -13.67 36.44 -23.96
N GLU A 330 -13.12 37.40 -23.23
CA GLU A 330 -12.21 38.44 -23.73
C GLU A 330 -10.81 37.89 -24.02
N GLU A 331 -10.29 36.98 -23.19
CA GLU A 331 -8.94 36.39 -23.33
C GLU A 331 -8.89 35.13 -24.21
N LYS A 332 -9.85 34.96 -25.15
CA LYS A 332 -10.10 33.76 -26.02
C LYS A 332 -8.93 33.19 -26.85
N ALA A 333 -7.69 33.64 -26.68
CA ALA A 333 -6.51 33.09 -27.34
C ALA A 333 -5.66 32.23 -26.37
N LEU A 334 -5.87 30.91 -26.39
CA LEU A 334 -4.93 29.89 -25.89
C LEU A 334 -4.40 30.11 -24.47
N GLN A 335 -5.27 30.20 -23.47
CA GLN A 335 -4.80 30.11 -22.09
C GLN A 335 -4.41 28.68 -21.74
N ALA A 336 -3.11 28.44 -21.72
CA ALA A 336 -2.53 27.28 -21.07
C ALA A 336 -2.90 27.31 -19.58
N LEU A 337 -3.18 26.13 -19.02
CA LEU A 337 -3.45 26.00 -17.60
C LEU A 337 -2.23 26.50 -16.80
N PRO A 338 -2.41 27.32 -15.74
CA PRO A 338 -1.28 27.80 -14.97
C PRO A 338 -0.41 26.67 -14.43
N ASP A 339 0.90 26.87 -14.43
CA ASP A 339 1.82 25.90 -13.85
C ASP A 339 1.64 25.82 -12.34
N LEU A 340 1.62 24.59 -11.83
CA LEU A 340 1.60 24.36 -10.40
C LEU A 340 2.99 24.63 -9.82
N PRO A 341 3.07 25.22 -8.61
CA PRO A 341 4.34 25.46 -7.94
C PRO A 341 5.02 24.13 -7.59
N ASP A 342 6.32 24.05 -7.85
CA ASP A 342 7.16 22.95 -7.42
C ASP A 342 7.65 23.20 -5.98
N PHE A 343 7.36 22.26 -5.08
CA PHE A 343 7.70 22.36 -3.67
C PHE A 343 8.63 21.23 -3.27
N GLN A 344 9.56 21.53 -2.37
CA GLN A 344 10.37 20.51 -1.73
C GLN A 344 9.48 19.56 -0.91
N LEU A 345 9.69 18.27 -1.13
CA LEU A 345 9.01 17.18 -0.42
C LEU A 345 9.41 17.16 1.06
N SER A 346 8.41 17.21 1.94
CA SER A 346 8.62 17.30 3.40
C SER A 346 8.78 15.96 4.09
N LEU A 347 7.93 14.99 3.72
CA LEU A 347 8.00 13.64 4.26
C LEU A 347 9.17 12.89 3.64
N ARG A 348 9.79 12.02 4.42
CA ARG A 348 10.83 11.11 3.97
C ARG A 348 10.62 9.75 4.63
N PRO A 349 11.08 8.66 4.02
CA PRO A 349 11.09 7.36 4.68
C PRO A 349 11.81 7.45 6.03
N ASP A 350 11.33 6.71 7.02
CA ASP A 350 12.08 6.57 8.27
C ASP A 350 13.38 5.82 8.00
N ASN A 351 14.46 6.23 8.69
CA ASN A 351 15.72 5.52 8.61
C ASN A 351 15.55 4.13 9.23
N TYR A 352 15.52 3.10 8.40
CA TYR A 352 15.50 1.72 8.83
C TYR A 352 16.90 1.10 8.71
N ALA A 353 17.32 0.40 9.75
CA ALA A 353 18.50 -0.43 9.76
C ALA A 353 18.12 -1.84 10.22
N LEU A 354 18.78 -2.84 9.66
CA LEU A 354 18.64 -4.22 10.12
C LEU A 354 19.04 -4.36 11.60
N PRO A 355 18.42 -5.31 12.33
CA PRO A 355 18.85 -5.61 13.70
C PRO A 355 20.30 -6.11 13.73
N GLU A 356 20.90 -6.11 14.93
CA GLU A 356 22.22 -6.71 15.11
C GLU A 356 22.18 -8.21 14.79
N MET A 357 23.26 -8.72 14.22
CA MET A 357 23.40 -10.14 13.92
C MET A 357 23.44 -10.93 15.24
N ASP A 358 22.74 -12.07 15.27
CA ASP A 358 22.69 -12.90 16.47
C ASP A 358 24.09 -13.41 16.85
N GLU A 359 24.46 -13.29 18.13
CA GLU A 359 25.74 -13.75 18.68
C GLU A 359 25.98 -15.26 18.49
N ALA A 360 24.95 -16.06 18.16
CA ALA A 360 25.10 -17.46 17.78
C ALA A 360 26.06 -17.66 16.60
N TRP A 361 26.18 -16.67 15.71
CA TRP A 361 27.11 -16.72 14.58
C TRP A 361 28.58 -16.68 15.00
N ASP A 362 28.90 -16.05 16.15
CA ASP A 362 30.26 -15.92 16.68
C ASP A 362 30.66 -17.09 17.61
N ARG A 363 29.68 -17.86 18.10
CA ARG A 363 29.90 -18.88 19.15
C ARG A 363 30.46 -20.21 18.63
N GLU A 364 30.31 -20.54 17.36
CA GLU A 364 30.80 -21.81 16.80
C GLU A 364 31.41 -21.64 15.41
N THR A 365 32.57 -22.27 15.15
CA THR A 365 32.98 -22.55 13.77
C THR A 365 31.97 -23.53 13.17
N TRP A 366 31.01 -23.01 12.40
CA TRP A 366 30.01 -23.78 11.65
C TRP A 366 30.66 -24.70 10.62
N LYS A 367 31.32 -25.78 11.09
CA LYS A 367 31.75 -26.87 10.22
C LYS A 367 30.48 -27.57 9.77
N LEU A 368 30.11 -27.42 8.49
CA LEU A 368 29.05 -28.22 7.86
C LEU A 368 29.28 -29.69 8.20
N GLN A 369 28.52 -30.21 9.15
CA GLN A 369 28.50 -31.63 9.41
C GLN A 369 27.68 -32.21 8.26
N ASN A 370 28.34 -32.85 7.29
CA ASN A 370 27.71 -33.59 6.19
C ASN A 370 26.92 -34.80 6.73
N GLN A 371 25.90 -34.56 7.55
CA GLN A 371 24.94 -35.56 7.96
C GLN A 371 23.61 -35.26 7.29
N PRO A 372 23.05 -36.18 6.49
CA PRO A 372 21.73 -35.99 5.92
C PRO A 372 20.70 -35.86 7.04
N LEU A 373 19.88 -34.81 7.01
CA LEU A 373 18.81 -34.46 7.95
C LEU A 373 17.84 -35.62 8.30
N LYS A 374 17.83 -36.71 7.52
CA LYS A 374 17.00 -37.90 7.75
C LYS A 374 17.23 -38.59 9.09
N LYS A 375 18.38 -38.44 9.75
CA LYS A 375 18.66 -39.13 11.03
C LYS A 375 18.02 -38.50 12.27
N HIS A 376 17.46 -37.29 12.16
CA HIS A 376 16.81 -36.60 13.30
C HIS A 376 15.28 -36.70 13.30
N LEU A 377 14.69 -37.30 12.27
CA LEU A 377 13.27 -37.66 12.27
C LEU A 377 13.18 -39.13 12.68
N GLY A 378 13.14 -39.38 13.99
CA GLY A 378 12.95 -40.71 14.54
C GLY A 378 11.58 -41.28 14.17
N ASP A 379 11.61 -42.42 13.49
CA ASP A 379 10.66 -43.52 13.43
C ASP A 379 9.16 -43.21 13.55
N SER A 380 8.51 -43.20 12.38
CA SER A 380 7.08 -43.45 12.21
C SER A 380 6.87 -44.24 10.91
N ASP A 381 7.65 -45.29 10.70
CA ASP A 381 7.31 -46.32 9.72
C ASP A 381 6.81 -47.53 10.52
N ASP A 382 5.51 -47.53 10.84
CA ASP A 382 4.81 -48.75 11.24
C ASP A 382 4.85 -49.70 10.04
N GLU A 383 5.64 -50.76 10.17
CA GLU A 383 5.68 -51.89 9.27
C GLU A 383 4.27 -52.51 9.16
N ILE A 384 3.68 -52.44 7.98
CA ILE A 384 2.55 -53.30 7.62
C ILE A 384 3.14 -54.66 7.26
N GLU A 385 3.20 -55.57 8.23
CA GLU A 385 3.38 -57.01 7.98
C GLU A 385 2.22 -57.50 7.09
N LEU A 386 2.54 -57.80 5.83
CA LEU A 386 1.69 -58.60 4.96
C LEU A 386 1.88 -60.08 5.34
N SER A 387 0.93 -60.62 6.10
CA SER A 387 0.81 -62.06 6.30
C SER A 387 0.27 -62.72 5.03
N SER A 388 1.15 -63.43 4.33
CA SER A 388 0.77 -64.52 3.44
C SER A 388 0.83 -65.81 4.25
N ASP A 389 -0.31 -66.46 4.49
CA ASP A 389 -0.42 -67.92 4.44
C ASP A 389 -1.87 -68.42 4.42
N GLU A 390 -2.14 -69.23 3.39
CA GLU A 390 -2.98 -70.43 3.33
C GLU A 390 -4.47 -70.38 3.72
N ILE A 391 -5.33 -70.47 2.69
CA ILE A 391 -6.58 -71.26 2.77
C ILE A 391 -6.49 -72.34 1.69
N GLY A 392 -6.27 -73.57 2.15
CA GLY A 392 -6.62 -74.79 1.43
C GLY A 392 -7.83 -75.43 2.10
N GLU A 393 -8.98 -75.39 1.44
CA GLU A 393 -9.89 -76.52 1.15
C GLU A 393 -11.01 -76.05 0.21
#